data_AF-A0A914V5M7-F1
#
_entry.id   AF-A0A914V5M7-F1
#
_cell.length_a   1.000
_cell.length_b   1.000
_cell.length_c   1.000
_cell.angle_alpha   90.00
_cell.angle_beta   90.00
_cell.angle_gamma   90.00
#
_symmetry.space_group_name_H-M   'P 1'
#
loop_
_entity.id
_entity.type
_entity.pdbx_description
1 polymer ?
#
loop_
_entity_poly.entity_id
_entity_poly.type
_entity_poly.pdbx_seq_one_letter_code
_entity_poly.pdbx_strand_id
1 'polypeptide(L)'
;TFLRWVLGVNVTMTLIIIMFVTIPEMLSDAGASAARYNSTYARKVMPEDVRKQSDELHTVWDYKGYMEYSLLFYGYYGSETYMGDTVQYSVPVAYFLSFLFVLGYSFFTILRKMAANARSSKMASGKAEQYIFNWNVFAGWDFTIGNPETAANAVMANVNKLRETIAEYQVKQKKKFL
;
A
#
# COMPACT_ATOMS: atom_id res chain seq x y z
N THR A 1 -0.30 9.77 -13.00
CA THR A 1 1.10 9.77 -12.48
C THR A 1 1.26 9.03 -11.16
N PHE A 2 0.36 9.21 -10.18
CA PHE A 2 0.40 8.48 -8.89
C PHE A 2 0.32 6.95 -9.05
N LEU A 3 -0.65 6.44 -9.82
CA LEU A 3 -0.82 5.00 -10.04
C LEU A 3 0.43 4.32 -10.62
N ARG A 4 1.09 4.94 -11.60
CA ARG A 4 2.33 4.43 -12.20
C ARG A 4 3.48 4.37 -11.18
N TRP A 5 3.55 5.35 -10.27
CA TRP A 5 4.54 5.37 -9.19
C TRP A 5 4.27 4.28 -8.15
N VAL A 6 3.01 4.12 -7.73
CA VAL A 6 2.61 3.04 -6.80
C VAL A 6 2.91 1.67 -7.40
N LEU A 7 2.61 1.47 -8.69
CA LEU A 7 2.94 0.24 -9.39
C LEU A 7 4.45 -0.03 -9.39
N GLY A 8 5.29 0.99 -9.64
CA GLY A 8 6.74 0.86 -9.57
C GLY A 8 7.23 0.47 -8.17
N VAL A 9 6.67 1.07 -7.13
CA VAL A 9 6.99 0.73 -5.73
C VAL A 9 6.61 -0.72 -5.41
N ASN A 10 5.42 -1.16 -5.82
CA ASN A 10 4.98 -2.54 -5.62
C ASN A 10 5.88 -3.54 -6.36
N VAL A 11 6.29 -3.22 -7.59
CA VAL A 11 7.25 -4.06 -8.35
C VAL A 11 8.61 -4.14 -7.63
N THR A 12 9.11 -3.05 -7.06
CA THR A 12 10.34 -3.11 -6.25
C THR A 12 10.18 -4.01 -5.03
N MET A 13 9.04 -3.94 -4.33
CA MET A 13 8.76 -4.80 -3.18
C MET A 13 8.69 -6.28 -3.54
N THR A 14 8.00 -6.62 -4.63
CA THR A 14 7.92 -8.01 -5.08
C THR A 14 9.29 -8.55 -5.49
N LEU A 15 10.13 -7.74 -6.15
CA LEU A 15 11.50 -8.12 -6.48
C LEU A 15 12.36 -8.39 -5.24
N ILE A 16 12.21 -7.58 -4.18
CA ILE A 16 12.92 -7.81 -2.91
C ILE A 16 12.50 -9.15 -2.29
N ILE A 17 11.18 -9.42 -2.22
CA ILE A 17 10.66 -10.68 -1.69
C ILE A 17 11.16 -11.85 -2.53
N ILE A 18 11.13 -11.75 -3.86
CA ILE A 18 11.64 -12.79 -4.74
C ILE A 18 13.13 -13.04 -4.46
N MET A 19 13.93 -11.98 -4.38
CA MET A 19 15.37 -12.07 -4.21
C MET A 19 15.80 -12.68 -2.86
N PHE A 20 15.15 -12.31 -1.76
CA PHE A 20 15.56 -12.73 -0.42
C PHE A 20 14.78 -13.93 0.11
N VAL A 21 13.60 -14.21 -0.41
CA VAL A 21 12.76 -15.31 0.08
C VAL A 21 12.71 -16.44 -0.93
N THR A 22 12.29 -16.16 -2.17
CA THR A 22 12.08 -17.24 -3.16
C THR A 22 13.38 -17.82 -3.72
N ILE A 23 14.40 -16.99 -4.02
CA ILE A 23 15.65 -17.48 -4.61
C ILE A 23 16.43 -18.38 -3.63
N PRO A 24 16.63 -18.02 -2.35
CA PRO A 24 17.30 -18.90 -1.39
C PRO A 24 16.53 -20.20 -1.16
N GLU A 25 15.20 -20.17 -1.18
CA GLU A 25 14.36 -21.37 -1.11
C GLU A 25 14.62 -22.29 -2.31
N MET A 26 14.54 -21.75 -3.53
CA MET A 26 14.77 -22.51 -4.75
C MET A 26 16.18 -23.08 -4.85
N LEU A 27 17.21 -22.29 -4.49
CA LEU A 27 18.60 -22.75 -4.50
C LEU A 27 18.83 -23.87 -3.50
N SER A 28 18.16 -23.79 -2.35
CA SER A 28 18.30 -24.78 -1.29
C SER A 28 17.51 -26.06 -1.56
N ASP A 29 16.43 -25.98 -2.34
CA ASP A 29 15.76 -27.15 -2.92
C ASP A 29 16.58 -27.79 -4.06
N ALA A 30 17.23 -26.98 -4.90
CA ALA A 30 18.08 -27.48 -5.98
C ALA A 30 19.32 -28.23 -5.46
N GLY A 31 19.85 -27.81 -4.30
CA GLY A 31 20.93 -28.49 -3.58
C GLY A 31 20.46 -29.54 -2.58
N ALA A 32 19.18 -29.96 -2.62
CA ALA A 32 18.59 -30.77 -1.55
C ALA A 32 19.28 -32.14 -1.39
N SER A 33 19.71 -32.42 -0.16
CA SER A 33 20.06 -33.76 0.27
C SER A 33 18.80 -34.66 0.31
N ALA A 34 18.97 -35.97 0.13
CA ALA A 34 17.85 -36.93 0.14
C ALA A 34 16.96 -36.83 1.40
N ALA A 35 17.54 -36.44 2.54
CA ALA A 35 16.81 -36.19 3.78
C ALA A 35 15.80 -35.03 3.65
N ARG A 36 16.21 -33.93 3.02
CA ARG A 36 15.36 -32.74 2.82
C ARG A 36 14.23 -32.99 1.83
N TYR A 37 14.52 -33.75 0.76
CA TYR A 37 13.49 -34.17 -0.20
C TYR A 37 12.37 -34.91 0.52
N ASN A 38 12.70 -35.89 1.38
CA ASN A 38 11.70 -36.63 2.14
C ASN A 38 10.92 -35.77 3.15
N SER A 39 11.58 -34.87 3.89
CA SER A 39 10.90 -33.99 4.86
C SER A 39 9.98 -32.96 4.21
N THR A 40 10.26 -32.57 2.97
CA THR A 40 9.52 -31.50 2.27
C THR A 40 8.55 -32.03 1.21
N TYR A 41 8.61 -33.33 0.92
CA TYR A 41 7.79 -34.02 -0.09
C TYR A 41 6.29 -33.72 0.07
N ALA A 42 5.76 -33.86 1.29
CA ALA A 42 4.33 -33.65 1.56
C ALA A 42 3.84 -32.21 1.34
N ARG A 43 4.73 -31.21 1.36
CA ARG A 43 4.40 -29.78 1.18
C ARG A 43 4.58 -29.30 -0.25
N LYS A 44 5.57 -29.86 -0.97
CA LYS A 44 5.99 -29.36 -2.29
C LYS A 44 5.54 -30.24 -3.44
N VAL A 45 5.23 -31.50 -3.18
CA VAL A 45 4.75 -32.45 -4.19
C VAL A 45 3.27 -32.65 -4.02
N MET A 46 2.54 -32.29 -5.07
CA MET A 46 1.10 -32.44 -5.14
C MET A 46 0.72 -33.90 -5.38
N PRO A 47 -0.14 -34.51 -4.55
CA PRO A 47 -0.60 -35.88 -4.78
C PRO A 47 -1.63 -35.95 -5.93
N GLU A 48 -1.68 -37.10 -6.58
CA GLU A 48 -2.38 -37.30 -7.87
C GLU A 48 -3.91 -37.19 -7.80
N ASP A 49 -4.47 -37.45 -6.63
CA ASP A 49 -5.89 -37.25 -6.32
C ASP A 49 -6.26 -35.77 -6.29
N VAL A 50 -5.44 -34.93 -5.65
CA VAL A 50 -5.65 -33.47 -5.60
C VAL A 50 -5.43 -32.86 -6.99
N ARG A 51 -4.49 -33.41 -7.79
CA ARG A 51 -4.16 -32.91 -9.14
C ARG A 51 -5.29 -33.10 -10.14
N LYS A 52 -6.17 -34.08 -9.93
CA LYS A 52 -7.37 -34.28 -10.76
C LYS A 52 -8.47 -33.27 -10.47
N GLN A 53 -8.51 -32.72 -9.25
CA GLN A 53 -9.53 -31.76 -8.80
C GLN A 53 -9.05 -30.31 -8.87
N SER A 54 -7.78 -30.06 -9.18
CA SER A 54 -7.21 -28.71 -9.16
C SER A 54 -7.64 -27.79 -10.30
N ASP A 55 -8.18 -28.35 -11.39
CA ASP A 55 -8.78 -27.58 -12.47
C ASP A 55 -10.23 -27.17 -12.17
N GLU A 56 -10.83 -27.70 -11.12
CA GLU A 56 -12.21 -27.39 -10.73
C GLU A 56 -12.31 -25.98 -10.14
N LEU A 57 -13.27 -25.20 -10.62
CA LEU A 57 -13.49 -23.81 -10.20
C LEU A 57 -13.68 -23.66 -8.68
N HIS A 58 -14.32 -24.63 -8.05
CA HIS A 58 -14.50 -24.67 -6.60
C HIS A 58 -13.15 -24.76 -5.86
N THR A 59 -12.25 -25.63 -6.32
CA THR A 59 -10.91 -25.82 -5.74
C THR A 59 -10.02 -24.58 -5.90
N VAL A 60 -10.09 -23.92 -7.07
CA VAL A 60 -9.34 -22.68 -7.33
C VAL A 60 -9.89 -21.52 -6.49
N TRP A 61 -11.21 -21.43 -6.33
CA TRP A 61 -11.85 -20.41 -5.50
C TRP A 61 -11.47 -20.54 -4.01
N ASP A 62 -11.32 -21.79 -3.55
CA ASP A 62 -10.82 -22.10 -2.21
C ASP A 62 -9.30 -21.93 -2.04
N TYR A 63 -8.59 -21.45 -3.07
CA TYR A 63 -7.12 -21.33 -3.12
C TYR A 63 -6.37 -22.66 -2.91
N LYS A 64 -6.99 -23.79 -3.26
CA LYS A 64 -6.42 -25.14 -3.16
C LYS A 64 -5.83 -25.60 -4.48
N GLY A 65 -5.18 -26.76 -4.45
CA GLY A 65 -4.58 -27.35 -5.66
C GLY A 65 -3.33 -26.60 -6.09
N TYR A 66 -3.27 -26.09 -7.32
CA TYR A 66 -2.06 -25.42 -7.83
C TYR A 66 -1.64 -24.19 -7.02
N MET A 67 -2.59 -23.49 -6.40
CA MET A 67 -2.28 -22.32 -5.56
C MET A 67 -1.63 -22.72 -4.23
N GLU A 68 -1.98 -23.88 -3.67
CA GLU A 68 -1.46 -24.41 -2.41
C GLU A 68 -0.02 -24.92 -2.55
N TYR A 69 0.29 -25.58 -3.67
CA TYR A 69 1.64 -26.10 -3.96
C TYR A 69 2.55 -25.09 -4.68
N SER A 70 2.16 -23.81 -4.73
CA SER A 70 2.94 -22.73 -5.36
C SER A 70 3.89 -22.04 -4.37
N LEU A 71 4.98 -21.46 -4.89
CA LEU A 71 5.91 -20.60 -4.15
C LEU A 71 5.25 -19.38 -3.50
N LEU A 72 4.05 -19.02 -3.91
CA LEU A 72 3.28 -17.92 -3.31
C LEU A 72 2.56 -18.34 -2.03
N PHE A 73 2.40 -19.65 -1.80
CA PHE A 73 1.72 -20.16 -0.62
C PHE A 73 2.62 -20.14 0.61
N TYR A 74 2.09 -19.68 1.73
CA TYR A 74 2.84 -19.64 2.98
C TYR A 74 3.32 -21.03 3.43
N GLY A 75 2.47 -22.06 3.28
CA GLY A 75 2.80 -23.44 3.68
C GLY A 75 3.85 -24.14 2.80
N TYR A 76 4.27 -23.51 1.69
CA TYR A 76 5.38 -24.00 0.85
C TYR A 76 6.71 -23.96 1.60
N TYR A 77 6.87 -23.03 2.54
CA TYR A 77 8.14 -22.74 3.20
C TYR A 77 8.24 -23.48 4.55
N GLY A 78 9.39 -24.11 4.77
CA GLY A 78 9.67 -24.84 6.00
C GLY A 78 10.25 -23.94 7.09
N SER A 79 10.20 -24.41 8.33
CA SER A 79 10.92 -23.80 9.46
C SER A 79 12.38 -24.27 9.56
N GLU A 80 12.89 -24.91 8.51
CA GLU A 80 14.22 -25.52 8.53
C GLU A 80 15.30 -24.48 8.17
N THR A 81 16.46 -24.64 8.78
CA THR A 81 17.63 -23.82 8.46
C THR A 81 18.35 -24.41 7.26
N TYR A 82 18.65 -23.60 6.27
CA TYR A 82 19.32 -24.02 5.04
C TYR A 82 20.82 -23.74 5.06
N MET A 83 21.55 -24.55 4.27
CA MET A 83 22.96 -24.43 3.89
C MET A 83 23.99 -24.82 4.98
N GLY A 84 25.01 -25.56 4.51
CA GLY A 84 25.99 -26.31 5.31
C GLY A 84 27.02 -25.47 6.08
N ASP A 85 27.94 -26.18 6.74
CA ASP A 85 28.92 -25.84 7.80
C ASP A 85 29.44 -24.39 7.99
N THR A 86 29.27 -23.47 7.04
CA THR A 86 29.78 -22.09 7.12
C THR A 86 28.70 -20.99 7.14
N VAL A 87 27.52 -21.18 6.53
CA VAL A 87 26.46 -20.15 6.49
C VAL A 87 25.09 -20.77 6.72
N GLN A 88 24.55 -20.57 7.92
CA GLN A 88 23.22 -21.02 8.31
C GLN A 88 22.16 -19.96 7.95
N TYR A 89 21.28 -20.30 7.00
CA TYR A 89 20.18 -19.44 6.56
C TYR A 89 18.86 -19.91 7.16
N SER A 90 18.40 -19.26 8.22
CA SER A 90 17.13 -19.61 8.87
C SER A 90 15.96 -18.96 8.13
N VAL A 91 15.09 -19.78 7.53
CA VAL A 91 13.91 -19.31 6.79
C VAL A 91 13.02 -18.40 7.63
N PRO A 92 12.64 -18.73 8.88
CA PRO A 92 11.74 -17.87 9.65
C PRO A 92 12.34 -16.47 9.90
N VAL A 93 13.67 -16.40 10.09
CA VAL A 93 14.38 -15.14 10.32
C VAL A 93 14.47 -14.32 9.03
N ALA A 94 14.78 -14.97 7.91
CA ALA A 94 14.81 -14.34 6.60
C ALA A 94 13.45 -13.73 6.23
N TYR A 95 12.36 -14.46 6.48
CA TYR A 95 10.99 -13.96 6.31
C TYR A 95 10.75 -12.70 7.12
N PHE A 96 11.07 -12.76 8.41
CA PHE A 96 10.85 -11.66 9.33
C PHE A 96 11.65 -10.40 8.93
N LEU A 97 12.94 -10.56 8.62
CA LEU A 97 13.80 -9.45 8.21
C LEU A 97 13.38 -8.86 6.86
N SER A 98 13.03 -9.71 5.89
CA SER A 98 12.55 -9.26 4.57
C SER A 98 11.25 -8.47 4.72
N PHE A 99 10.33 -8.94 5.58
CA PHE A 99 9.09 -8.24 5.89
C PHE A 99 9.36 -6.88 6.53
N LEU A 100 10.22 -6.82 7.55
CA LEU A 100 10.58 -5.57 8.23
C LEU A 100 11.23 -4.56 7.27
N PHE A 101 12.08 -5.04 6.36
CA PHE A 101 12.71 -4.20 5.34
C PHE A 101 11.68 -3.65 4.35
N VAL A 102 10.80 -4.48 3.81
CA VAL A 102 9.73 -4.06 2.89
C VAL A 102 8.81 -3.06 3.57
N LEU A 103 8.44 -3.30 4.83
CA LEU A 103 7.63 -2.39 5.63
C LEU A 103 8.32 -1.03 5.79
N GLY A 104 9.58 -1.01 6.23
CA GLY A 104 10.36 0.23 6.40
C GLY A 104 10.52 1.01 5.10
N TYR A 105 10.86 0.32 4.01
CA TYR A 105 10.96 0.90 2.67
C TYR A 105 9.63 1.48 2.19
N SER A 106 8.53 0.74 2.37
CA SER A 106 7.17 1.18 2.01
C SER A 106 6.81 2.48 2.73
N PHE A 107 7.06 2.50 4.04
CA PHE A 107 6.68 3.60 4.89
C PHE A 107 7.47 4.86 4.53
N PHE A 108 8.80 4.71 4.36
CA PHE A 108 9.67 5.82 3.99
C PHE A 108 9.34 6.40 2.61
N THR A 109 9.12 5.54 1.61
CA THR A 109 8.80 5.99 0.24
C THR A 109 7.45 6.69 0.17
N ILE A 110 6.43 6.17 0.85
CA ILE A 110 5.11 6.80 0.95
C ILE A 110 5.21 8.13 1.68
N LEU A 111 5.88 8.20 2.84
CA LEU A 111 6.04 9.45 3.58
C LEU A 111 6.76 10.51 2.75
N ARG A 112 7.85 10.15 2.07
CA ARG A 112 8.59 11.08 1.20
C ARG A 112 7.70 11.59 0.07
N LYS A 113 6.89 10.72 -0.53
CA LYS A 113 5.97 11.11 -1.60
C LYS A 113 4.83 11.98 -1.09
N MET A 114 4.27 11.66 0.08
CA MET A 114 3.21 12.45 0.73
C MET A 114 3.72 13.84 1.11
N ALA A 115 4.92 13.95 1.66
CA ALA A 115 5.55 15.24 1.96
C ALA A 115 5.80 16.06 0.69
N ALA A 116 6.28 15.45 -0.39
CA ALA A 116 6.46 16.12 -1.68
C ALA A 116 5.13 16.59 -2.30
N ASN A 117 4.09 15.75 -2.21
CA ASN A 117 2.74 16.10 -2.66
C ASN A 117 2.14 17.23 -1.81
N ALA A 118 2.33 17.22 -0.49
CA ALA A 118 1.88 18.29 0.42
C ALA A 118 2.62 19.62 0.18
N ARG A 119 3.90 19.59 -0.19
CA ARG A 119 4.64 20.79 -0.63
C ARG A 119 4.12 21.29 -1.97
N SER A 120 3.85 20.39 -2.90
CA SER A 120 3.30 20.73 -4.21
C SER A 120 1.87 21.29 -4.11
N SER A 121 1.06 20.82 -3.15
CA SER A 121 -0.27 21.39 -2.89
C SER A 121 -0.19 22.77 -2.23
N LYS A 122 0.77 23.00 -1.31
CA LYS A 122 1.05 24.35 -0.79
C LYS A 122 1.55 25.32 -1.86
N MET A 123 2.30 24.85 -2.87
CA MET A 123 2.77 25.70 -3.96
C MET A 123 1.72 25.88 -5.07
N ALA A 124 0.85 24.88 -5.26
CA ALA A 124 -0.39 24.99 -6.04
C ALA A 124 -1.48 25.80 -5.33
N SER A 125 -1.26 26.26 -4.09
CA SER A 125 -2.13 27.22 -3.40
C SER A 125 -2.39 28.46 -4.25
N GLY A 126 -1.48 28.86 -5.15
CA GLY A 126 -1.76 29.92 -6.11
C GLY A 126 -2.96 29.65 -7.05
N LYS A 127 -3.28 28.39 -7.36
CA LYS A 127 -4.43 27.97 -8.17
C LYS A 127 -5.61 27.44 -7.35
N ALA A 128 -5.37 26.89 -6.16
CA ALA A 128 -6.43 26.47 -5.24
C ALA A 128 -7.05 27.66 -4.48
N GLU A 129 -6.25 28.67 -4.12
CA GLU A 129 -6.74 29.95 -3.59
C GLU A 129 -7.56 30.73 -4.63
N GLN A 130 -7.36 30.45 -5.93
CA GLN A 130 -8.13 31.08 -7.01
C GLN A 130 -9.63 30.78 -6.92
N TYR A 131 -10.02 29.64 -6.34
CA TYR A 131 -11.43 29.22 -6.22
C TYR A 131 -11.92 29.09 -4.78
N ILE A 132 -11.19 29.64 -3.79
CA ILE A 132 -11.60 29.60 -2.38
C ILE A 132 -13.00 30.20 -2.17
N PHE A 133 -13.33 31.26 -2.89
CA PHE A 133 -14.66 31.87 -2.86
C PHE A 133 -15.73 30.95 -3.43
N ASN A 134 -15.44 30.29 -4.56
CA ASN A 134 -16.38 29.36 -5.18
C ASN A 134 -16.68 28.19 -4.23
N TRP A 135 -15.65 27.57 -3.65
CA TRP A 135 -15.82 26.47 -2.71
C TRP A 135 -16.54 26.86 -1.42
N ASN A 136 -16.29 28.04 -0.86
CA ASN A 136 -17.01 28.51 0.32
C ASN A 136 -18.52 28.71 0.05
N VAL A 137 -18.90 29.16 -1.14
CA VAL A 137 -20.31 29.29 -1.53
C VAL A 137 -20.91 27.90 -1.83
N PHE A 138 -20.19 27.06 -2.57
CA PHE A 138 -20.66 25.74 -3.00
C PHE A 138 -20.70 24.69 -1.88
N ALA A 139 -20.00 24.89 -0.77
CA ALA A 139 -20.05 23.97 0.38
C ALA A 139 -20.75 24.60 1.60
N GLY A 140 -21.14 25.87 1.52
CA GLY A 140 -21.82 26.58 2.61
C GLY A 140 -23.34 26.44 2.60
N TRP A 141 -23.95 25.90 1.54
CA TRP A 141 -25.40 25.67 1.48
C TRP A 141 -25.77 24.40 2.23
N ASP A 142 -26.82 24.47 3.06
CA ASP A 142 -27.41 23.34 3.75
C ASP A 142 -28.94 23.45 3.67
N PHE A 143 -29.59 22.57 2.89
CA PHE A 143 -31.05 22.51 2.79
C PHE A 143 -31.71 21.60 3.83
N THR A 144 -30.93 20.93 4.68
CA THR A 144 -31.48 20.04 5.72
C THR A 144 -31.93 20.81 6.96
N ILE A 145 -31.64 22.11 7.04
CA ILE A 145 -32.06 22.99 8.13
C ILE A 145 -33.55 23.34 7.97
N GLY A 146 -34.41 22.71 8.77
CA GLY A 146 -35.86 22.98 8.80
C GLY A 146 -36.29 24.17 9.66
N ASN A 147 -35.42 24.68 10.55
CA ASN A 147 -35.74 25.82 11.42
C ASN A 147 -35.31 27.15 10.74
N PRO A 148 -36.24 28.10 10.52
CA PRO A 148 -35.93 29.37 9.86
C PRO A 148 -34.89 30.23 10.62
N GLU A 149 -34.89 30.23 11.95
CA GLU A 149 -33.91 31.00 12.73
C GLU A 149 -32.50 30.42 12.59
N THR A 150 -32.37 29.10 12.60
CA THR A 150 -31.09 28.41 12.37
C THR A 150 -30.58 28.62 10.95
N ALA A 151 -31.49 28.63 9.97
CA ALA A 151 -31.13 28.90 8.57
C ALA A 151 -30.60 30.33 8.40
N ALA A 152 -31.25 31.32 9.02
CA ALA A 152 -30.78 32.71 9.01
C ALA A 152 -29.39 32.85 9.66
N ASN A 153 -29.16 32.17 10.80
CA ASN A 153 -27.87 32.16 11.48
C ASN A 153 -26.76 31.51 10.62
N ALA A 154 -27.05 30.39 9.94
CA ALA A 154 -26.10 29.73 9.03
C ALA A 154 -25.74 30.62 7.83
N VAL A 155 -26.73 31.29 7.23
CA VAL A 155 -26.50 32.27 6.15
C VAL A 155 -25.63 33.42 6.64
N MET A 156 -25.92 33.97 7.82
CA MET A 156 -25.14 35.09 8.39
C MET A 156 -23.70 34.67 8.73
N ALA A 157 -23.50 33.46 9.24
CA ALA A 157 -22.18 32.88 9.48
C ALA A 157 -21.38 32.72 8.17
N ASN A 158 -22.00 32.21 7.11
CA ASN A 158 -21.38 32.09 5.79
C ASN A 158 -21.01 33.45 5.19
N VAL A 159 -21.89 34.45 5.32
CA VAL A 159 -21.62 35.83 4.86
C VAL A 159 -20.43 36.44 5.61
N ASN A 160 -20.36 36.25 6.94
CA ASN A 160 -19.24 36.75 7.74
C ASN A 160 -17.92 36.08 7.34
N LYS A 161 -17.93 34.76 7.15
CA LYS A 161 -16.77 33.99 6.66
C LYS A 161 -16.27 34.49 5.30
N LEU A 162 -17.20 34.79 4.38
CA LEU A 162 -16.85 35.36 3.07
C LEU A 162 -16.24 36.76 3.21
N ARG A 163 -16.81 37.63 4.05
CA ARG A 163 -16.27 38.97 4.31
C ARG A 163 -14.86 38.92 4.88
N GLU A 164 -14.62 38.05 5.85
CA GLU A 164 -13.30 37.82 6.44
C GLU A 164 -12.29 37.36 5.39
N THR A 165 -12.66 36.37 4.57
CA THR A 165 -11.81 35.87 3.48
C THR A 165 -11.48 36.96 2.44
N ILE A 166 -12.42 37.85 2.10
CA ILE A 166 -12.18 39.00 1.21
C ILE A 166 -11.20 39.98 1.85
N ALA A 167 -11.41 40.32 3.12
CA ALA A 167 -10.55 41.25 3.84
C ALA A 167 -9.10 40.74 3.91
N GLU A 168 -8.91 39.46 4.25
CA GLU A 168 -7.60 38.82 4.24
C GLU A 168 -6.93 38.86 2.86
N TYR A 169 -7.70 38.60 1.80
CA TYR A 169 -7.18 38.64 0.43
C TYR A 169 -6.73 40.05 0.02
N GLN A 170 -7.51 41.08 0.37
CA GLN A 170 -7.14 42.48 0.14
C GLN A 170 -5.85 42.87 0.89
N VAL A 171 -5.69 42.44 2.14
CA VAL A 171 -4.48 42.68 2.93
C VAL A 171 -3.26 41.97 2.30
N LYS A 172 -3.42 40.71 1.88
CA LYS A 172 -2.36 39.95 1.19
C LYS A 172 -1.96 40.60 -0.13
N GLN A 173 -2.92 41.11 -0.91
CA GLN A 173 -2.66 41.83 -2.16
C GLN A 173 -1.87 43.11 -1.87
N LYS A 174 -2.32 43.96 -0.93
CA LYS A 174 -1.60 45.20 -0.56
C LYS A 174 -0.15 44.94 -0.13
N LYS A 175 0.10 43.90 0.66
CA LYS A 175 1.45 43.48 1.08
C LYS A 175 2.35 42.98 -0.05
N LYS A 176 1.77 42.63 -1.21
CA LYS A 176 2.51 42.14 -2.39
C LYS A 176 2.97 43.27 -3.31
N PHE A 177 2.38 44.46 -3.16
CA PHE A 177 2.69 45.67 -3.95
C PHE A 177 3.55 46.69 -3.17
N LEU A 178 3.86 46.42 -1.90
CA LEU A 178 4.85 47.09 -1.07
C LEU A 178 6.12 46.24 -1.03
#